data_AF-A0AAT9HMB2-F1
#
_entry.id   AF-A0AAT9HMB2-F1
#
_cell.length_a   1.000
_cell.length_b   1.000
_cell.length_c   1.000
_cell.angle_alpha   90.00
_cell.angle_beta   90.00
_cell.angle_gamma   90.00
#
_symmetry.space_group_name_H-M   'P 1'
#
loop_
_entity.id
_entity.type
_entity.pdbx_description
1 polymer ?
#
loop_
_entity_poly.entity_id
_entity_poly.type
_entity_poly.pdbx_seq_one_letter_code
_entity_poly.pdbx_strand_id
1 'polypeptide(L)'
;MTTVHPHPEEPAQMTTTLAPAPARQIVPPEDRFATELAFLAAHDSGPRPPAWRLTPRAVVTFVMGSAGSALKLPDDAEVPDGVPRRLVIEDKFVGDRALVERCVVTLAGERGLLLVGEPGTAKSMLSELLSAAVCGTSGLVVQGTAGTTEDQLKYGWNYALLLAQGPTRQALVPSPVLTAMSRGALARVEEVTRCLPEVQDSLVSLLSERRIAVPELAGTDDALAHAAPGFNLIATANLRDRGVSEMSAALKRRFNFETVGPIGDLDAETALVRGQARASVERAGAPFQVDDAVLEALVTAFRDLREGRSAEGWRWNGRRR
;
A
#
# COMPACT_ATOMS: atom_id res chain seq x y z
N MET A 1 -36.15 32.36 -57.37
CA MET A 1 -35.28 31.16 -57.46
C MET A 1 -34.56 31.02 -56.13
N THR A 2 -35.04 30.04 -55.37
CA THR A 2 -34.54 29.32 -54.20
C THR A 2 -33.40 29.91 -53.36
N THR A 3 -33.75 30.37 -52.16
CA THR A 3 -32.88 30.51 -50.98
C THR A 3 -32.45 29.13 -50.47
N VAL A 4 -31.15 28.87 -50.43
CA VAL A 4 -30.56 27.67 -49.82
C VAL A 4 -30.04 28.04 -48.43
N HIS A 5 -30.66 27.49 -47.38
CA HIS A 5 -30.12 27.52 -46.03
C HIS A 5 -29.01 26.46 -45.92
N PRO A 6 -27.84 26.75 -45.32
CA PRO A 6 -26.89 25.72 -44.96
C PRO A 6 -27.41 24.91 -43.77
N HIS A 7 -27.36 23.57 -43.90
CA HIS A 7 -27.61 22.63 -42.81
C HIS A 7 -26.59 22.82 -41.68
N PRO A 8 -26.97 22.63 -40.40
CA PRO A 8 -26.02 22.61 -39.30
C PRO A 8 -25.16 21.33 -39.40
N GLU A 9 -23.84 21.48 -39.38
CA GLU A 9 -22.89 20.37 -39.25
C GLU A 9 -23.13 19.66 -37.90
N GLU A 10 -23.35 18.35 -37.94
CA GLU A 10 -23.32 17.49 -36.76
C GLU A 10 -21.93 17.55 -36.10
N PRO A 11 -21.84 17.68 -34.76
CA PRO A 11 -20.55 17.68 -34.10
C PRO A 11 -19.90 16.29 -34.26
N ALA A 12 -18.75 16.27 -34.92
CA ALA A 12 -17.89 15.11 -35.05
C ALA A 12 -17.64 14.50 -33.65
N GLN A 13 -18.11 13.28 -33.45
CA GLN A 13 -17.80 12.49 -32.26
C GLN A 13 -16.30 12.24 -32.25
N MET A 14 -15.54 13.08 -31.53
CA MET A 14 -14.15 12.80 -31.20
C MET A 14 -14.14 11.57 -30.29
N THR A 15 -13.95 10.41 -30.90
CA THR A 15 -13.58 9.20 -30.20
C THR A 15 -12.18 9.45 -29.65
N THR A 16 -12.10 9.95 -28.42
CA THR A 16 -10.84 10.09 -27.69
C THR A 16 -10.32 8.68 -27.44
N THR A 17 -9.54 8.16 -28.38
CA THR A 17 -8.72 6.97 -28.15
C THR A 17 -7.75 7.34 -27.03
N LEU A 18 -8.05 6.88 -25.81
CA LEU A 18 -7.16 7.01 -24.66
C LEU A 18 -5.80 6.46 -25.07
N ALA A 19 -4.79 7.33 -25.11
CA ALA A 19 -3.42 6.92 -25.35
C ALA A 19 -3.04 5.82 -24.36
N PRO A 20 -2.30 4.77 -24.78
CA PRO A 20 -1.89 3.71 -23.87
C PRO A 20 -1.13 4.31 -22.69
N ALA A 21 -1.47 3.88 -21.48
CA ALA A 21 -0.84 4.37 -20.27
C ALA A 21 0.70 4.20 -20.38
N PRO A 22 1.48 5.20 -19.95
CA PRO A 22 2.94 5.14 -20.06
C PRO A 22 3.48 3.93 -19.30
N ALA A 23 4.43 3.22 -19.91
CA ALA A 23 5.08 2.09 -19.28
C ALA A 23 5.71 2.52 -17.93
N ARG A 24 5.35 1.83 -16.85
CA ARG A 24 5.87 2.10 -15.50
C ARG A 24 6.95 1.08 -15.15
N GLN A 25 8.03 1.53 -14.50
CA GLN A 25 9.07 0.63 -14.00
C GLN A 25 8.55 -0.30 -12.89
N ILE A 26 7.68 0.23 -12.03
CA ILE A 26 6.96 -0.51 -11.00
C ILE A 26 5.46 -0.26 -11.21
N VAL A 27 4.71 -1.34 -11.41
CA VAL A 27 3.26 -1.31 -11.53
C VAL A 27 2.67 -1.49 -10.13
N PRO A 28 1.78 -0.58 -9.67
CA PRO A 28 1.21 -0.69 -8.33
C PRO A 28 0.28 -1.92 -8.24
N PRO A 29 0.04 -2.46 -7.03
CA PRO A 29 -0.73 -3.70 -6.88
C PRO A 29 -2.16 -3.62 -7.42
N GLU A 30 -2.83 -2.47 -7.30
CA GLU A 30 -4.18 -2.25 -7.84
C GLU A 30 -4.25 -2.45 -9.36
N ASP A 31 -3.17 -2.14 -10.08
CA ASP A 31 -3.07 -2.32 -11.53
C ASP A 31 -2.54 -3.72 -11.86
N ARG A 32 -1.47 -4.16 -11.17
CA ARG A 32 -0.82 -5.45 -11.42
C ARG A 32 -1.76 -6.62 -11.19
N PHE A 33 -2.60 -6.54 -10.16
CA PHE A 33 -3.52 -7.60 -9.76
C PHE A 33 -4.99 -7.21 -9.98
N ALA A 34 -5.26 -6.31 -10.93
CA ALA A 34 -6.60 -5.81 -11.21
C ALA A 34 -7.64 -6.93 -11.43
N THR A 35 -7.27 -7.97 -12.19
CA THR A 35 -8.12 -9.13 -12.46
C THR A 35 -8.45 -9.90 -11.18
N GLU A 36 -7.46 -10.16 -10.32
CA GLU A 36 -7.66 -10.87 -9.06
C GLU A 36 -8.50 -10.07 -8.07
N LEU A 37 -8.27 -8.75 -7.98
CA LEU A 37 -9.04 -7.85 -7.13
C LEU A 37 -10.50 -7.78 -7.59
N ALA A 38 -10.75 -7.62 -8.90
CA ALA A 38 -12.10 -7.62 -9.46
C ALA A 38 -12.80 -8.97 -9.25
N PHE A 39 -12.08 -10.08 -9.47
CA PHE A 39 -12.58 -11.42 -9.21
C PHE A 39 -12.99 -11.59 -7.75
N LEU A 40 -12.13 -11.22 -6.80
CA LEU A 40 -12.40 -11.38 -5.37
C LEU A 40 -13.55 -10.49 -4.88
N ALA A 41 -13.71 -9.29 -5.46
CA ALA A 41 -14.83 -8.40 -5.15
C ALA A 41 -16.18 -9.00 -5.57
N ALA A 42 -16.22 -9.77 -6.66
CA ALA A 42 -17.42 -10.46 -7.14
C ALA A 42 -17.61 -11.85 -6.50
N HIS A 43 -16.52 -12.50 -6.10
CA HIS A 43 -16.54 -13.82 -5.48
C HIS A 43 -17.15 -13.81 -4.07
N ASP A 44 -16.79 -12.80 -3.25
CA ASP A 44 -17.22 -12.71 -1.87
C ASP A 44 -18.19 -11.53 -1.64
N SER A 45 -19.46 -11.89 -1.45
CA SER A 45 -20.57 -10.98 -1.15
C SER A 45 -20.80 -10.76 0.35
N GLY A 46 -19.87 -11.19 1.20
CA GLY A 46 -19.93 -10.97 2.65
C GLY A 46 -19.90 -9.49 3.05
N PRO A 47 -20.13 -9.19 4.34
CA PRO A 47 -20.13 -7.82 4.83
C PRO A 47 -18.75 -7.17 4.67
N ARG A 48 -18.75 -5.90 4.23
CA ARG A 48 -17.56 -5.07 4.06
C ARG A 48 -17.61 -3.92 5.07
N PRO A 49 -16.49 -3.62 5.76
CA PRO A 49 -16.38 -2.37 6.51
C PRO A 49 -16.59 -1.16 5.58
N PRO A 50 -16.94 0.01 6.13
CA PRO A 50 -17.17 1.21 5.32
C PRO A 50 -16.01 1.51 4.37
N ALA A 51 -16.33 1.83 3.11
CA ALA A 51 -15.39 2.13 2.03
C ALA A 51 -14.42 0.99 1.62
N TRP A 52 -14.54 -0.22 2.18
CA TRP A 52 -13.76 -1.37 1.74
C TRP A 52 -14.29 -1.94 0.42
N ARG A 53 -13.37 -2.23 -0.50
CA ARG A 53 -13.68 -2.88 -1.78
C ARG A 53 -13.87 -4.38 -1.63
N LEU A 54 -13.08 -5.01 -0.78
CA LEU A 54 -13.11 -6.45 -0.50
C LEU A 54 -13.62 -6.72 0.91
N THR A 55 -14.18 -7.92 1.13
CA THR A 55 -14.44 -8.40 2.50
C THR A 55 -13.12 -8.65 3.22
N PRO A 56 -13.09 -8.65 4.57
CA PRO A 56 -11.89 -9.05 5.32
C PRO A 56 -11.30 -10.39 4.87
N ARG A 57 -12.15 -11.39 4.61
CA ARG A 57 -11.71 -12.70 4.13
C ARG A 57 -11.08 -12.63 2.74
N ALA A 58 -11.69 -11.89 1.82
CA ALA A 58 -11.17 -11.69 0.48
C ALA A 58 -9.84 -10.91 0.47
N VAL A 59 -9.63 -9.96 1.39
CA VAL A 59 -8.32 -9.29 1.57
C VAL A 59 -7.25 -10.30 2.00
N VAL A 60 -7.56 -11.18 2.96
CA VAL A 60 -6.60 -12.22 3.37
C VAL A 60 -6.30 -13.17 2.21
N THR A 61 -7.33 -13.63 1.47
CA THR A 61 -7.15 -14.48 0.29
C THR A 61 -6.34 -13.78 -0.82
N PHE A 62 -6.53 -12.47 -1.02
CA PHE A 62 -5.74 -11.71 -1.97
C PHE A 62 -4.25 -11.75 -1.64
N VAL A 63 -3.89 -11.57 -0.37
CA VAL A 63 -2.49 -11.52 0.09
C VAL A 63 -1.86 -12.92 0.18
N MET A 64 -2.58 -13.86 0.79
CA MET A 64 -2.11 -15.21 1.14
C MET A 64 -2.53 -16.30 0.16
N GLY A 65 -3.09 -15.90 -0.98
CA GLY A 65 -3.63 -16.78 -2.01
C GLY A 65 -4.78 -17.68 -1.58
N SER A 66 -5.22 -18.50 -2.52
CA SER A 66 -6.29 -19.49 -2.35
C SER A 66 -5.77 -20.92 -2.10
N ALA A 67 -4.49 -21.06 -1.73
CA ALA A 67 -3.84 -22.35 -1.47
C ALA A 67 -4.04 -23.36 -2.62
N GLY A 68 -3.89 -22.89 -3.86
CA GLY A 68 -4.07 -23.70 -5.08
C GLY A 68 -5.53 -24.05 -5.43
N SER A 69 -6.50 -23.68 -4.59
CA SER A 69 -7.92 -23.94 -4.86
C SER A 69 -8.47 -22.94 -5.87
N ALA A 70 -9.02 -23.42 -6.98
CA ALA A 70 -9.70 -22.59 -7.95
C ALA A 70 -11.06 -22.13 -7.40
N LEU A 71 -11.14 -20.85 -7.05
CA LEU A 71 -12.37 -20.21 -6.62
C LEU A 71 -13.31 -20.06 -7.82
N LYS A 72 -14.62 -20.14 -7.59
CA LYS A 72 -15.66 -19.97 -8.62
C LYS A 72 -16.49 -18.73 -8.29
N LEU A 73 -16.75 -17.90 -9.29
CA LEU A 73 -17.75 -16.84 -9.15
C LEU A 73 -19.17 -17.42 -9.05
N PRO A 74 -20.09 -16.74 -8.35
CA PRO A 74 -21.52 -16.96 -8.52
C PRO A 74 -21.92 -16.85 -9.99
N ASP A 75 -22.93 -17.62 -10.41
CA ASP A 75 -23.35 -17.66 -11.82
C ASP A 75 -23.96 -16.31 -12.27
N ASP A 76 -24.54 -15.57 -11.34
CA ASP A 76 -25.13 -14.24 -11.50
C ASP A 76 -24.16 -13.08 -11.23
N ALA A 77 -22.89 -13.36 -10.87
CA ALA A 77 -21.94 -12.30 -10.57
C ALA A 77 -21.63 -11.48 -11.83
N GLU A 78 -21.78 -10.16 -11.73
CA GLU A 78 -21.34 -9.20 -12.73
C GLU A 78 -19.85 -8.90 -12.52
N VAL A 79 -19.07 -9.05 -13.59
CA VAL A 79 -17.63 -8.76 -13.57
C VAL A 79 -17.22 -8.03 -14.84
N PRO A 80 -16.16 -7.18 -14.78
CA PRO A 80 -15.58 -6.57 -15.97
C PRO A 80 -15.12 -7.60 -17.01
N ASP A 81 -15.07 -7.17 -18.27
CA ASP A 81 -14.54 -7.98 -19.37
C ASP A 81 -13.10 -8.44 -19.08
N GLY A 82 -12.82 -9.71 -19.38
CA GLY A 82 -11.52 -10.34 -19.14
C GLY A 82 -11.33 -10.95 -17.76
N VAL A 83 -12.27 -10.79 -16.82
CA VAL A 83 -12.24 -11.49 -15.53
C VAL A 83 -12.79 -12.93 -15.71
N PRO A 84 -12.00 -13.97 -15.40
CA PRO A 84 -12.44 -15.35 -15.57
C PRO A 84 -13.48 -15.77 -14.52
N ARG A 85 -14.35 -16.74 -14.83
CA ARG A 85 -15.35 -17.29 -13.90
C ARG A 85 -14.75 -18.21 -12.82
N ARG A 86 -13.53 -18.69 -13.05
CA ARG A 86 -12.75 -19.49 -12.09
C ARG A 86 -11.32 -18.98 -12.06
N LEU A 87 -10.75 -18.81 -10.87
CA LEU A 87 -9.41 -18.28 -10.69
C LEU A 87 -8.74 -18.90 -9.47
N VAL A 88 -7.47 -19.27 -9.60
CA VAL A 88 -6.58 -19.54 -8.46
C VAL A 88 -5.90 -18.22 -8.11
N ILE A 89 -5.96 -17.82 -6.85
CA ILE A 89 -5.32 -16.60 -6.36
C ILE A 89 -3.93 -16.99 -5.87
N GLU A 90 -2.90 -16.42 -6.48
CA GLU A 90 -1.51 -16.69 -6.10
C GLU A 90 -1.13 -15.97 -4.82
N ASP A 91 -0.26 -16.61 -4.03
CA ASP A 91 0.31 -16.04 -2.82
C ASP A 91 1.23 -14.87 -3.19
N LYS A 92 0.96 -13.67 -2.63
CA LYS A 92 1.75 -12.46 -2.88
C LYS A 92 2.71 -12.16 -1.74
N PHE A 93 2.46 -12.75 -0.58
CA PHE A 93 3.23 -12.57 0.63
C PHE A 93 3.65 -13.92 1.21
N VAL A 94 4.95 -14.08 1.45
CA VAL A 94 5.51 -15.27 2.11
C VAL A 94 5.59 -14.98 3.60
N GLY A 95 4.71 -15.60 4.37
CA GLY A 95 4.67 -15.46 5.83
C GLY A 95 3.47 -16.15 6.46
N ASP A 96 3.25 -15.90 7.74
CA ASP A 96 2.15 -16.51 8.49
C ASP A 96 0.80 -15.88 8.11
N ARG A 97 -0.16 -16.71 7.69
CA ARG A 97 -1.55 -16.29 7.42
C ARG A 97 -2.17 -15.60 8.63
N ALA A 98 -1.88 -16.06 9.85
CA ALA A 98 -2.42 -15.47 11.06
C ALA A 98 -1.93 -14.02 11.27
N LEU A 99 -0.73 -13.67 10.81
CA LEU A 99 -0.24 -12.28 10.82
C LEU A 99 -1.11 -11.40 9.91
N VAL A 100 -1.39 -11.86 8.69
CA VAL A 100 -2.23 -11.11 7.75
C VAL A 100 -3.66 -11.00 8.25
N GLU A 101 -4.22 -12.06 8.84
CA GLU A 101 -5.54 -12.03 9.48
C GLU A 101 -5.61 -10.98 10.59
N ARG A 102 -4.61 -10.91 11.49
CA ARG A 102 -4.57 -9.88 12.54
C ARG A 102 -4.41 -8.47 11.98
N CYS A 103 -3.64 -8.29 10.90
CA CYS A 103 -3.55 -7.01 10.19
C CYS A 103 -4.93 -6.58 9.67
N VAL A 104 -5.64 -7.48 8.99
CA VAL A 104 -6.95 -7.22 8.42
C VAL A 104 -8.00 -6.96 9.51
N VAL A 105 -8.01 -7.74 10.59
CA VAL A 105 -8.91 -7.53 11.75
C VAL A 105 -8.64 -6.17 12.41
N THR A 106 -7.37 -5.80 12.57
CA THR A 106 -6.97 -4.48 13.08
C THR A 106 -7.57 -3.35 12.24
N LEU A 107 -7.43 -3.45 10.91
CA LEU A 107 -7.92 -2.42 9.99
C LEU A 107 -9.45 -2.38 9.95
N ALA A 108 -10.11 -3.55 9.95
CA ALA A 108 -11.57 -3.66 9.97
C ALA A 108 -12.18 -3.13 11.27
N GLY A 109 -11.43 -3.20 12.37
CA GLY A 109 -11.78 -2.59 13.66
C GLY A 109 -11.39 -1.12 13.80
N GLU A 110 -11.01 -0.45 12.69
CA GLU A 110 -10.63 0.97 12.64
C GLU A 110 -9.50 1.36 13.60
N ARG A 111 -8.60 0.41 13.91
CA ARG A 111 -7.38 0.63 14.71
C ARG A 111 -6.20 0.85 13.78
N GLY A 112 -5.30 1.77 14.14
CA GLY A 112 -4.06 1.95 13.38
C GLY A 112 -3.24 0.66 13.38
N LEU A 113 -2.65 0.30 12.24
CA LEU A 113 -1.76 -0.85 12.12
C LEU A 113 -0.31 -0.37 12.06
N LEU A 114 0.58 -0.91 12.89
CA LEU A 114 2.02 -0.68 12.78
C LEU A 114 2.73 -2.00 12.48
N LEU A 115 3.31 -2.08 11.28
CA LEU A 115 4.16 -3.19 10.87
C LEU A 115 5.59 -2.93 11.32
N VAL A 116 6.12 -3.79 12.19
CA VAL A 116 7.48 -3.68 12.72
C VAL A 116 8.32 -4.86 12.28
N GLY A 117 9.62 -4.68 12.09
CA GLY A 117 10.48 -5.79 11.67
C GLY A 117 11.88 -5.34 11.30
N GLU A 118 12.72 -6.30 10.92
CA GLU A 118 14.04 -6.00 10.38
C GLU A 118 13.92 -5.34 8.98
N PRO A 119 14.93 -4.59 8.53
CA PRO A 119 14.97 -4.13 7.14
C PRO A 119 14.84 -5.30 6.16
N GLY A 120 14.09 -5.12 5.08
CA GLY A 120 13.90 -6.15 4.05
C GLY A 120 12.83 -7.21 4.34
N THR A 121 12.08 -7.14 5.45
CA THR A 121 11.00 -8.10 5.78
C THR A 121 9.65 -7.80 5.11
N ALA A 122 9.63 -7.25 3.89
CA ALA A 122 8.42 -7.02 3.10
C ALA A 122 7.31 -6.15 3.75
N LYS A 123 7.58 -5.40 4.82
CA LYS A 123 6.60 -4.52 5.51
C LYS A 123 5.87 -3.57 4.57
N SER A 124 6.61 -2.85 3.72
CA SER A 124 6.04 -1.90 2.77
C SER A 124 5.23 -2.59 1.67
N MET A 125 5.66 -3.78 1.23
CA MET A 125 4.90 -4.59 0.27
C MET A 125 3.57 -5.09 0.88
N LEU A 126 3.58 -5.56 2.13
CA LEU A 126 2.33 -5.95 2.81
C LEU A 126 1.39 -4.75 2.98
N SER A 127 1.93 -3.59 3.39
CA SER A 127 1.21 -2.31 3.47
C SER A 127 0.58 -1.90 2.12
N GLU A 128 1.29 -2.11 1.01
CA GLU A 128 0.79 -1.90 -0.37
C GLU A 128 -0.38 -2.81 -0.72
N LEU A 129 -0.19 -4.11 -0.54
CA LEU A 129 -1.20 -5.12 -0.88
C LEU A 129 -2.48 -4.90 -0.08
N LEU A 130 -2.36 -4.64 1.23
CA LEU A 130 -3.51 -4.35 2.09
C LEU A 130 -4.24 -3.10 1.63
N SER A 131 -3.53 -2.02 1.28
CA SER A 131 -4.15 -0.76 0.82
C SER A 131 -4.87 -0.93 -0.52
N ALA A 132 -4.23 -1.59 -1.49
CA ALA A 132 -4.85 -1.89 -2.77
C ALA A 132 -6.11 -2.76 -2.62
N ALA A 133 -6.06 -3.79 -1.77
CA ALA A 133 -7.20 -4.67 -1.50
C ALA A 133 -8.35 -3.97 -0.76
N VAL A 134 -8.02 -3.09 0.20
CA VAL A 134 -9.00 -2.42 1.04
C VAL A 134 -9.65 -1.24 0.33
N CYS A 135 -8.89 -0.24 -0.11
CA CYS A 135 -9.45 1.00 -0.68
C CYS A 135 -9.20 1.16 -2.19
N GLY A 136 -8.53 0.21 -2.82
CA GLY A 136 -8.27 0.23 -4.27
C GLY A 136 -7.13 1.13 -4.69
N THR A 137 -6.31 1.60 -3.75
CA THR A 137 -5.07 2.28 -4.08
C THR A 137 -4.00 2.07 -3.02
N SER A 138 -2.75 1.87 -3.45
CA SER A 138 -1.60 1.85 -2.56
C SER A 138 -0.85 3.19 -2.51
N GLY A 139 -1.33 4.20 -3.25
CA GLY A 139 -0.61 5.44 -3.54
C GLY A 139 -0.70 6.55 -2.50
N LEU A 140 -1.53 6.41 -1.46
CA LEU A 140 -1.67 7.41 -0.39
C LEU A 140 -0.58 7.23 0.67
N VAL A 141 0.67 7.53 0.29
CA VAL A 141 1.86 7.24 1.10
C VAL A 141 2.63 8.49 1.51
N VAL A 142 3.09 8.50 2.75
CA VAL A 142 4.07 9.44 3.30
C VAL A 142 5.31 8.64 3.68
N GLN A 143 6.46 9.06 3.17
CA GLN A 143 7.75 8.45 3.49
C GLN A 143 8.39 9.17 4.67
N GLY A 144 8.70 8.42 5.72
CA GLY A 144 9.35 8.91 6.91
C GLY A 144 10.84 9.09 6.70
N THR A 145 11.31 10.31 6.98
CA THR A 145 12.69 10.76 6.88
C THR A 145 12.92 11.88 7.90
N ALA A 146 14.17 12.26 8.15
CA ALA A 146 14.49 13.41 9.00
C ALA A 146 13.96 14.75 8.45
N GLY A 147 13.69 14.81 7.14
CA GLY A 147 13.11 16.00 6.47
C GLY A 147 11.59 15.95 6.33
N THR A 148 10.93 14.91 6.84
CA THR A 148 9.48 14.80 6.77
C THR A 148 8.85 15.86 7.65
N THR A 149 7.90 16.63 7.12
CA THR A 149 7.23 17.72 7.84
C THR A 149 5.79 17.36 8.21
N GLU A 150 5.21 18.12 9.14
CA GLU A 150 3.81 17.97 9.50
C GLU A 150 2.87 18.22 8.30
N ASP A 151 3.20 19.13 7.40
CA ASP A 151 2.43 19.40 6.17
C ASP A 151 2.27 18.16 5.29
N GLN A 152 3.30 17.31 5.22
CA GLN A 152 3.26 16.05 4.47
C GLN A 152 2.32 15.02 5.11
N LEU A 153 2.02 15.15 6.41
CA LEU A 153 1.01 14.35 7.11
C LEU A 153 -0.36 15.04 7.15
N LYS A 154 -0.44 16.37 7.18
CA LYS A 154 -1.71 17.10 7.31
C LYS A 154 -2.09 17.77 6.00
N TYR A 155 -1.61 18.99 5.79
CA TYR A 155 -1.87 19.77 4.61
C TYR A 155 -0.76 20.81 4.47
N GLY A 156 -0.48 21.22 3.23
CA GLY A 156 0.34 22.40 2.94
C GLY A 156 -0.51 23.51 2.33
N TRP A 157 0.16 24.53 1.81
CA TRP A 157 -0.48 25.66 1.15
C TRP A 157 0.06 25.88 -0.26
N ASN A 158 -0.84 26.19 -1.19
CA ASN A 158 -0.50 26.82 -2.44
C ASN A 158 -0.30 28.31 -2.16
N TYR A 159 0.96 28.72 -1.97
CA TYR A 159 1.30 30.08 -1.58
C TYR A 159 0.83 31.15 -2.58
N ALA A 160 0.73 30.82 -3.87
CA ALA A 160 0.24 31.78 -4.86
C ALA A 160 -1.25 32.09 -4.64
N LEU A 161 -2.07 31.06 -4.42
CA LEU A 161 -3.49 31.24 -4.09
C LEU A 161 -3.67 31.86 -2.70
N LEU A 162 -2.86 31.45 -1.73
CA LEU A 162 -2.91 31.99 -0.37
C LEU A 162 -2.62 33.50 -0.35
N LEU A 163 -1.61 33.97 -1.11
CA LEU A 163 -1.29 35.39 -1.22
C LEU A 163 -2.34 36.18 -2.03
N ALA A 164 -2.91 35.57 -3.06
CA ALA A 164 -3.87 36.25 -3.94
C ALA A 164 -5.28 36.34 -3.35
N GLN A 165 -5.71 35.33 -2.60
CA GLN A 165 -7.11 35.16 -2.16
C GLN A 165 -7.26 35.00 -0.64
N GLY A 166 -6.15 34.95 0.10
CA GLY A 166 -6.15 34.63 1.52
C GLY A 166 -6.39 33.13 1.79
N PRO A 167 -6.52 32.74 3.06
CA PRO A 167 -6.80 31.36 3.45
C PRO A 167 -8.15 30.91 2.91
N THR A 168 -8.13 29.93 2.01
CA THR A 168 -9.33 29.30 1.47
C THR A 168 -9.08 27.81 1.30
N ARG A 169 -10.15 27.01 1.20
CA ARG A 169 -10.04 25.58 0.87
C ARG A 169 -9.29 25.32 -0.44
N GLN A 170 -9.39 26.24 -1.40
CA GLN A 170 -8.72 26.12 -2.69
C GLN A 170 -7.20 26.35 -2.57
N ALA A 171 -6.76 27.14 -1.59
CA ALA A 171 -5.35 27.34 -1.30
C ALA A 171 -4.75 26.15 -0.51
N LEU A 172 -5.56 25.28 0.11
CA LEU A 172 -5.06 24.08 0.79
C LEU A 172 -4.52 23.06 -0.23
N VAL A 173 -3.34 22.53 0.06
CA VAL A 173 -2.75 21.40 -0.65
C VAL A 173 -2.92 20.16 0.24
N PRO A 174 -3.84 19.24 -0.10
CA PRO A 174 -4.11 18.09 0.76
C PRO A 174 -2.94 17.11 0.74
N SER A 175 -2.53 16.64 1.92
CA SER A 175 -1.57 15.55 2.02
C SER A 175 -2.18 14.20 1.58
N PRO A 176 -1.37 13.14 1.42
CA PRO A 176 -1.89 11.79 1.23
C PRO A 176 -2.83 11.34 2.36
N VAL A 177 -2.55 11.73 3.60
CA VAL A 177 -3.39 11.37 4.76
C VAL A 177 -4.69 12.17 4.76
N LEU A 178 -4.68 13.49 4.50
CA LEU A 178 -5.91 14.27 4.39
C LEU A 178 -6.76 13.81 3.20
N THR A 179 -6.12 13.40 2.11
CA THR A 179 -6.80 12.76 0.97
C THR A 179 -7.45 11.44 1.39
N ALA A 180 -6.74 10.60 2.15
CA ALA A 180 -7.30 9.35 2.68
C ALA A 180 -8.45 9.58 3.65
N MET A 181 -8.34 10.56 4.55
CA MET A 181 -9.39 10.99 5.46
C MET A 181 -10.65 11.38 4.68
N SER A 182 -10.51 12.24 3.67
CA SER A 182 -11.64 12.74 2.88
C SER A 182 -12.35 11.64 2.09
N ARG A 183 -11.60 10.60 1.67
CA ARG A 183 -12.10 9.50 0.84
C ARG A 183 -12.53 8.26 1.62
N GLY A 184 -12.27 8.19 2.93
CA GLY A 184 -12.47 6.99 3.72
C GLY A 184 -11.51 5.86 3.31
N ALA A 185 -10.26 6.19 3.01
CA ALA A 185 -9.26 5.26 2.49
C ALA A 185 -8.13 4.99 3.49
N LEU A 186 -7.30 3.97 3.19
CA LEU A 186 -6.06 3.76 3.94
C LEU A 186 -4.99 4.75 3.50
N ALA A 187 -4.34 5.40 4.47
CA ALA A 187 -3.07 6.10 4.25
C ALA A 187 -1.91 5.31 4.87
N ARG A 188 -0.75 5.41 4.24
CA ARG A 188 0.46 4.68 4.60
C ARG A 188 1.53 5.65 5.09
N VAL A 189 2.12 5.38 6.25
CA VAL A 189 3.26 6.14 6.79
C VAL A 189 4.45 5.19 6.91
N GLU A 190 5.27 5.17 5.87
CA GLU A 190 6.40 4.25 5.79
C GLU A 190 7.58 4.79 6.62
N GLU A 191 8.26 3.92 7.35
CA GLU A 191 9.42 4.27 8.17
C GLU A 191 9.17 5.43 9.15
N VAL A 192 8.04 5.37 9.87
CA VAL A 192 7.56 6.43 10.78
C VAL A 192 8.58 6.83 11.85
N THR A 193 9.45 5.89 12.27
CA THR A 193 10.49 6.14 13.27
C THR A 193 11.66 6.97 12.73
N ARG A 194 11.76 7.20 11.41
CA ARG A 194 12.71 8.15 10.82
C ARG A 194 12.22 9.59 10.85
N CYS A 195 10.93 9.83 11.10
CA CYS A 195 10.40 11.17 11.30
C CYS A 195 10.87 11.76 12.64
N LEU A 196 10.94 13.09 12.72
CA LEU A 196 11.14 13.79 13.99
C LEU A 196 9.97 13.49 14.96
N PRO A 197 10.20 13.47 16.29
CA PRO A 197 9.16 13.14 17.26
C PRO A 197 7.90 14.00 17.13
N GLU A 198 8.06 15.30 16.87
CA GLU A 198 6.97 16.27 16.68
C GLU A 198 6.05 15.87 15.52
N VAL A 199 6.65 15.38 14.42
CA VAL A 199 5.94 14.93 13.23
C VAL A 199 5.23 13.60 13.51
N GLN A 200 5.85 12.70 14.26
CA GLN A 200 5.20 11.45 14.69
C GLN A 200 3.99 11.73 15.60
N ASP A 201 4.09 12.67 16.52
CA ASP A 201 3.03 13.01 17.47
C ASP A 201 1.80 13.64 16.77
N SER A 202 1.98 14.24 15.59
CA SER A 202 0.85 14.68 14.75
C SER A 202 -0.12 13.55 14.38
N LEU A 203 0.35 12.29 14.36
CA LEU A 203 -0.48 11.11 14.11
C LEU A 203 -1.42 10.77 15.28
N VAL A 204 -1.15 11.26 16.49
CA VAL A 204 -1.95 10.94 17.68
C VAL A 204 -3.38 11.45 17.52
N SER A 205 -3.56 12.70 17.09
CA SER A 205 -4.88 13.26 16.84
C SER A 205 -5.55 12.61 15.62
N LEU A 206 -4.80 12.29 14.58
CA LEU A 206 -5.29 11.59 13.39
C LEU A 206 -5.86 10.20 13.73
N LEU A 207 -5.21 9.46 14.62
CA LEU A 207 -5.65 8.12 15.05
C LEU A 207 -6.74 8.16 16.13
N SER A 208 -6.77 9.20 16.96
CA SER A 208 -7.69 9.28 18.10
C SER A 208 -8.98 10.03 17.76
N GLU A 209 -8.86 11.22 17.18
CA GLU A 209 -9.98 12.13 16.94
C GLU A 209 -10.50 12.06 15.50
N ARG A 210 -9.72 11.46 14.59
CA ARG A 210 -10.09 11.29 13.17
C ARG A 210 -10.46 12.63 12.51
N ARG A 211 -9.78 13.71 12.92
CA ARG A 211 -9.97 15.06 12.39
C ARG A 211 -8.67 15.85 12.34
N ILE A 212 -8.60 16.81 11.44
CA ILE A 212 -7.52 17.81 11.33
C ILE A 212 -8.15 19.19 11.52
N ALA A 213 -7.58 19.99 12.42
CA ALA A 213 -7.92 21.40 12.51
C ALA A 213 -7.16 22.20 11.46
N VAL A 214 -7.86 23.14 10.81
CA VAL A 214 -7.31 24.14 9.89
C VAL A 214 -7.59 25.53 10.46
N PRO A 215 -6.79 26.00 11.44
CA PRO A 215 -7.07 27.25 12.14
C PRO A 215 -7.17 28.46 11.23
N GLU A 216 -6.44 28.46 10.11
CA GLU A 216 -6.45 29.55 9.13
C GLU A 216 -7.82 29.71 8.43
N LEU A 217 -8.67 28.68 8.47
CA LEU A 217 -10.03 28.68 7.93
C LEU A 217 -11.10 28.84 9.03
N ALA A 218 -10.71 29.30 10.23
CA ALA A 218 -11.63 29.52 11.34
C ALA A 218 -12.83 30.39 10.92
N GLY A 219 -14.03 29.96 11.33
CA GLY A 219 -15.29 30.62 10.95
C GLY A 219 -15.90 30.12 9.64
N THR A 220 -15.27 29.15 8.97
CA THR A 220 -15.83 28.42 7.82
C THR A 220 -16.10 26.96 8.16
N ASP A 221 -16.86 26.26 7.32
CA ASP A 221 -17.10 24.81 7.45
C ASP A 221 -15.80 23.99 7.26
N ASP A 222 -14.76 24.58 6.68
CA ASP A 222 -13.48 23.92 6.41
C ASP A 222 -12.46 24.06 7.55
N ALA A 223 -12.83 24.69 8.67
CA ALA A 223 -11.98 24.83 9.86
C ALA A 223 -11.63 23.47 10.52
N LEU A 224 -12.44 22.44 10.28
CA LEU A 224 -12.24 21.08 10.78
C LEU A 224 -12.48 20.08 9.65
N ALA A 225 -11.42 19.40 9.21
CA ALA A 225 -11.53 18.29 8.27
C ALA A 225 -11.75 16.98 9.03
N HIS A 226 -12.94 16.40 8.89
CA HIS A 226 -13.30 15.11 9.48
C HIS A 226 -12.99 13.95 8.52
N ALA A 227 -12.55 12.82 9.06
CA ALA A 227 -12.39 11.61 8.27
C ALA A 227 -13.75 10.99 7.93
N ALA A 228 -13.92 10.61 6.66
CA ALA A 228 -15.03 9.79 6.22
C ALA A 228 -14.89 8.36 6.77
N PRO A 229 -16.00 7.64 6.98
CA PRO A 229 -15.97 6.23 7.38
C PRO A 229 -15.07 5.39 6.46
N GLY A 230 -14.26 4.51 7.05
CA GLY A 230 -13.27 3.69 6.33
C GLY A 230 -11.84 4.23 6.35
N PHE A 231 -11.62 5.49 6.76
CA PHE A 231 -10.27 6.02 6.93
C PHE A 231 -9.49 5.27 8.01
N ASN A 232 -8.27 4.84 7.68
CA ASN A 232 -7.35 4.30 8.67
C ASN A 232 -5.88 4.46 8.24
N LEU A 233 -4.95 4.12 9.13
CA LEU A 233 -3.51 4.26 8.90
C LEU A 233 -2.79 2.91 9.02
N ILE A 234 -1.90 2.65 8.06
CA ILE A 234 -0.86 1.63 8.16
C ILE A 234 0.47 2.36 8.28
N ALA A 235 1.22 2.11 9.34
CA ALA A 235 2.57 2.61 9.50
C ALA A 235 3.59 1.46 9.43
N THR A 236 4.83 1.76 9.06
CA THR A 236 5.93 0.80 9.14
C THR A 236 7.09 1.35 9.95
N ALA A 237 7.80 0.49 10.68
CA ALA A 237 8.98 0.86 11.44
C ALA A 237 10.03 -0.25 11.46
N ASN A 238 11.31 0.14 11.46
CA ASN A 238 12.42 -0.79 11.64
C ASN A 238 12.84 -0.82 13.12
N LEU A 239 12.98 -2.02 13.69
CA LEU A 239 13.26 -2.20 15.12
C LEU A 239 14.75 -2.03 15.50
N ARG A 240 15.66 -1.99 14.53
CA ARG A 240 17.13 -2.06 14.76
C ARG A 240 17.93 -0.90 14.17
N ASP A 241 17.28 0.07 13.57
CA ASP A 241 17.98 1.15 12.89
C ASP A 241 18.62 2.11 13.91
N ARG A 242 19.89 2.48 13.66
CA ARG A 242 20.54 3.58 14.38
C ARG A 242 20.08 4.90 13.75
N GLY A 243 19.78 5.91 14.58
CA GLY A 243 19.32 7.22 14.10
C GLY A 243 17.79 7.32 13.92
N VAL A 244 17.03 6.42 14.53
CA VAL A 244 15.57 6.52 14.62
C VAL A 244 15.15 7.23 15.89
N SER A 245 14.04 7.96 15.81
CA SER A 245 13.39 8.60 16.94
C SER A 245 12.50 7.58 17.64
N GLU A 246 12.59 7.51 18.97
CA GLU A 246 11.72 6.64 19.75
C GLU A 246 10.27 7.17 19.70
N MET A 247 9.32 6.31 19.36
CA MET A 247 7.90 6.69 19.39
C MET A 247 7.45 6.94 20.83
N SER A 248 6.65 7.99 21.00
CA SER A 248 6.00 8.31 22.26
C SER A 248 5.09 7.17 22.73
N ALA A 249 4.96 6.99 24.06
CA ALA A 249 4.05 5.99 24.62
C ALA A 249 2.59 6.25 24.22
N ALA A 250 2.22 7.52 24.00
CA ALA A 250 0.91 7.90 23.50
C ALA A 250 0.66 7.35 22.10
N LEU A 251 1.62 7.53 21.17
CA LEU A 251 1.51 7.03 19.81
C LEU A 251 1.51 5.50 19.76
N LYS A 252 2.40 4.84 20.51
CA LYS A 252 2.44 3.36 20.61
C LYS A 252 1.05 2.80 20.96
N ARG A 253 0.34 3.39 21.93
CA ARG A 253 -1.01 2.93 22.36
C ARG A 253 -2.13 3.12 21.33
N ARG A 254 -1.88 3.80 20.21
CA ARG A 254 -2.86 4.04 19.13
C ARG A 254 -2.68 3.10 17.94
N PHE A 255 -1.61 2.30 17.96
CA PHE A 255 -1.35 1.26 16.98
C PHE A 255 -1.51 -0.14 17.59
N ASN A 256 -2.02 -1.08 16.80
CA ASN A 256 -1.77 -2.50 16.99
C ASN A 256 -0.49 -2.87 16.25
N PHE A 257 0.37 -3.64 16.90
CA PHE A 257 1.69 -4.00 16.38
C PHE A 257 1.65 -5.38 15.76
N GLU A 258 2.15 -5.51 14.55
CA GLU A 258 2.40 -6.79 13.91
C GLU A 258 3.87 -6.89 13.48
N THR A 259 4.55 -7.92 13.97
CA THR A 259 5.97 -8.12 13.71
C THR A 259 6.15 -8.97 12.46
N VAL A 260 6.66 -8.37 11.40
CA VAL A 260 7.00 -9.05 10.16
C VAL A 260 8.46 -9.52 10.21
N GLY A 261 8.63 -10.83 10.37
CA GLY A 261 9.94 -11.48 10.41
C GLY A 261 10.53 -11.76 9.02
N PRO A 262 11.83 -12.10 8.95
CA PRO A 262 12.43 -12.64 7.73
C PRO A 262 11.80 -13.99 7.37
N ILE A 263 11.94 -14.39 6.11
CA ILE A 263 11.49 -15.71 5.66
C ILE A 263 12.38 -16.76 6.33
N GLY A 264 11.79 -17.56 7.22
CA GLY A 264 12.51 -18.56 7.99
C GLY A 264 12.80 -19.85 7.22
N ASP A 265 12.03 -20.14 6.16
CA ASP A 265 12.20 -21.34 5.35
C ASP A 265 13.07 -21.05 4.10
N LEU A 266 14.12 -21.85 3.91
CA LEU A 266 15.07 -21.65 2.80
C LEU A 266 14.41 -21.97 1.47
N ASP A 267 13.56 -22.98 1.42
CA ASP A 267 12.90 -23.39 0.18
C ASP A 267 11.90 -22.31 -0.25
N ALA A 268 11.12 -21.76 0.69
CA ALA A 268 10.25 -20.62 0.43
C ALA A 268 11.02 -19.35 0.01
N GLU A 269 12.15 -19.03 0.65
CA GLU A 269 12.98 -17.88 0.28
C GLU A 269 13.58 -18.07 -1.13
N THR A 270 14.07 -19.26 -1.44
CA THR A 270 14.60 -19.62 -2.76
C THR A 270 13.52 -19.57 -3.83
N ALA A 271 12.34 -20.12 -3.57
CA ALA A 271 11.20 -20.08 -4.50
C ALA A 271 10.77 -18.64 -4.80
N LEU A 272 10.71 -17.77 -3.79
CA LEU A 272 10.41 -16.36 -3.96
C LEU A 272 11.47 -15.67 -4.85
N VAL A 273 12.75 -15.84 -4.53
CA VAL A 273 13.86 -15.22 -5.28
C VAL A 273 13.90 -15.73 -6.72
N ARG A 274 13.66 -17.03 -6.94
CA ARG A 274 13.52 -17.65 -8.27
C ARG A 274 12.40 -17.01 -9.08
N GLY A 275 11.22 -16.85 -8.48
CA GLY A 275 10.07 -16.20 -9.13
C GLY A 275 10.39 -14.75 -9.53
N GLN A 276 11.01 -13.97 -8.63
CA GLN A 276 11.39 -12.59 -8.94
C GLN A 276 12.49 -12.50 -10.01
N ALA A 277 13.48 -13.39 -9.98
CA ALA A 277 14.55 -13.43 -10.96
C ALA A 277 14.02 -13.73 -12.37
N ARG A 278 13.14 -14.74 -12.51
CA ARG A 278 12.50 -15.08 -13.79
C ARG A 278 11.67 -13.93 -14.33
N ALA A 279 10.81 -13.33 -13.50
CA ALA A 279 10.00 -12.17 -13.89
C ALA A 279 10.85 -10.93 -14.26
N SER A 280 12.07 -10.81 -13.71
CA SER A 280 13.01 -9.75 -14.08
C SER A 280 13.63 -9.99 -15.46
N VAL A 281 14.09 -11.23 -15.72
CA VAL A 281 14.66 -11.65 -17.00
C VAL A 281 13.65 -11.51 -18.14
N GLU A 282 12.41 -11.96 -17.91
CA GLU A 282 11.31 -11.85 -18.89
C GLU A 282 11.03 -10.39 -19.25
N ARG A 283 10.95 -9.50 -18.27
CA ARG A 283 10.76 -8.06 -18.50
C ARG A 283 11.93 -7.41 -19.25
N ALA A 284 13.16 -7.87 -19.01
CA ALA A 284 14.33 -7.39 -19.72
C ALA A 284 14.44 -7.91 -21.16
N GLY A 285 13.61 -8.88 -21.55
CA GLY A 285 13.71 -9.55 -22.85
C GLY A 285 15.05 -10.26 -23.05
N ALA A 286 15.70 -10.66 -21.96
CA ALA A 286 17.07 -11.16 -22.01
C ALA A 286 17.11 -12.63 -22.48
N PRO A 287 18.12 -13.03 -23.28
CA PRO A 287 18.18 -14.37 -23.87
C PRO A 287 18.68 -15.47 -22.91
N PHE A 288 19.02 -15.13 -21.66
CA PHE A 288 19.57 -16.08 -20.68
C PHE A 288 18.51 -16.56 -19.70
N GLN A 289 18.69 -17.78 -19.18
CA GLN A 289 17.82 -18.38 -18.18
C GLN A 289 18.40 -18.20 -16.77
N VAL A 290 17.54 -18.27 -15.76
CA VAL A 290 17.96 -18.28 -14.37
C VAL A 290 18.52 -19.67 -14.04
N ASP A 291 19.79 -19.73 -13.66
CA ASP A 291 20.43 -20.97 -13.18
C ASP A 291 20.05 -21.22 -11.72
N ASP A 292 19.35 -22.33 -11.48
CA ASP A 292 18.82 -22.68 -10.15
C ASP A 292 19.94 -22.97 -9.14
N ALA A 293 21.06 -23.55 -9.56
CA ALA A 293 22.18 -23.86 -8.67
C ALA A 293 22.91 -22.58 -8.22
N VAL A 294 23.09 -21.62 -9.13
CA VAL A 294 23.65 -20.30 -8.80
C VAL A 294 22.72 -19.54 -7.87
N LEU A 295 21.41 -19.60 -8.12
CA LEU A 295 20.42 -18.92 -7.29
C LEU A 295 20.38 -19.49 -5.86
N GLU A 296 20.34 -20.81 -5.71
CA GLU A 296 20.40 -21.49 -4.41
C GLU A 296 21.68 -21.15 -3.63
N ALA A 297 22.83 -21.13 -4.31
CA ALA A 297 24.10 -20.72 -3.70
C ALA A 297 24.07 -19.27 -3.21
N LEU A 298 23.52 -18.34 -4.01
CA LEU A 298 23.41 -16.93 -3.64
C LEU A 298 22.46 -16.73 -2.46
N VAL A 299 21.27 -17.34 -2.49
CA VAL A 299 20.29 -17.23 -1.40
C VAL A 299 20.88 -17.76 -0.10
N THR A 300 21.54 -18.92 -0.15
CA THR A 300 22.24 -19.50 1.01
C THR A 300 23.34 -18.56 1.53
N ALA A 301 24.18 -18.01 0.64
CA ALA A 301 25.25 -17.10 1.05
C ALA A 301 24.73 -15.80 1.70
N PHE A 302 23.69 -15.18 1.13
CA PHE A 302 23.09 -13.97 1.72
C PHE A 302 22.40 -14.26 3.05
N ARG A 303 21.78 -15.44 3.19
CA ARG A 303 21.19 -15.88 4.45
C ARG A 303 22.24 -16.10 5.53
N ASP A 304 23.33 -16.80 5.20
CA ASP A 304 24.46 -17.02 6.11
C ASP A 304 25.08 -15.69 6.58
N LEU A 305 25.21 -14.71 5.66
CA LEU A 305 25.67 -13.35 5.97
C LEU A 305 24.71 -12.62 6.92
N ARG A 306 23.39 -12.77 6.74
CA ARG A 306 22.36 -12.16 7.59
C ARG A 306 22.34 -12.77 8.99
N GLU A 307 22.50 -14.09 9.11
CA GLU A 307 22.48 -14.82 10.38
C GLU A 307 23.83 -14.80 11.11
N GLY A 308 24.91 -14.40 10.42
CA GLY A 308 26.28 -14.40 10.93
C GLY A 308 26.84 -15.81 11.18
N ARG A 309 26.20 -16.82 10.61
CA ARG A 309 26.50 -18.25 10.78
C ARG A 309 26.19 -18.99 9.49
N SER A 310 27.09 -19.86 9.05
CA SER A 310 26.79 -20.75 7.93
C SER A 310 25.87 -21.90 8.33
N ALA A 311 25.18 -22.50 7.36
CA ALA A 311 24.46 -23.76 7.54
C ALA A 311 25.35 -24.90 8.11
N GLU A 312 26.66 -24.84 7.85
CA GLU A 312 27.67 -25.76 8.40
C GLU A 312 28.19 -25.35 9.79
N GLY A 313 27.64 -24.30 10.41
CA GLY A 313 27.96 -23.88 11.78
C GLY A 313 29.15 -22.91 11.91
N TRP A 314 29.71 -22.40 10.81
CA TRP A 314 30.83 -21.45 10.85
C TRP A 314 30.32 -20.05 11.20
N ARG A 315 30.81 -19.47 12.30
CA ARG A 315 30.51 -18.09 12.68
C ARG A 315 31.35 -17.11 11.86
N TRP A 316 30.71 -16.18 11.17
CA TRP A 316 31.38 -15.04 10.56
C TRP A 316 31.73 -14.01 11.65
N ASN A 317 32.86 -14.21 12.32
CA ASN A 317 33.42 -13.21 13.24
C ASN A 317 34.03 -12.06 12.42
N GLY A 318 33.20 -11.09 12.04
CA GLY A 318 33.64 -9.77 11.58
C GLY A 318 34.28 -8.95 12.70
N ARG A 319 35.35 -9.45 13.35
CA ARG A 319 36.25 -8.59 14.11
C ARG A 319 37.10 -7.83 13.10
N ARG A 320 36.72 -6.58 12.81
CA ARG A 320 37.66 -5.59 12.28
C ARG A 320 38.83 -5.50 13.26
N ARG A 321 40.04 -5.80 12.78
CA ARG A 321 41.24 -5.11 13.26
C ARG A 321 41.28 -3.75 12.59
#